data_AF-A0A409YPK7-F1
#
_entry.id   AF-A0A409YPK7-F1
#
_cell.length_a   1.000
_cell.length_b   1.000
_cell.length_c   1.000
_cell.angle_alpha   90.00
_cell.angle_beta   90.00
_cell.angle_gamma   90.00
#
_symmetry.space_group_name_H-M   'P 1'
#
loop_
_entity.id
_entity.type
_entity.pdbx_description
1 polymer ?
#
loop_
_entity_poly.entity_id
_entity_poly.type
_entity_poly.pdbx_seq_one_letter_code
_entity_poly.pdbx_strand_id
1 'polypeptide(L)'
;MTPGDVQLWLRTSALKSLKVFLSIGGWSFNNPPTSNIFSDLVASASNRATFISSALSVLQAYAFDGIDIDWEYPAAYDCGGNPADKANFVTFMAEVKAAFRSNNYGLTFTAPSSYWYLQHSLQAYAFDGIDIDWEYPAAYDCGGNPADKANFVTFMAEVKAAFRSNNYGLTFTAPSSYWYIPPTL
;
A
#
# COMPACT_ATOMS: atom_id res chain seq x y z
N MET A 1 -3.26 -20.90 -8.65
CA MET A 1 -2.42 -20.48 -9.79
C MET A 1 -2.35 -21.64 -10.77
N THR A 2 -2.83 -21.42 -11.99
CA THR A 2 -2.77 -22.39 -13.09
C THR A 2 -1.46 -22.22 -13.86
N PRO A 3 -1.01 -23.21 -14.65
CA PRO A 3 0.16 -23.06 -15.53
C PRO A 3 0.03 -21.89 -16.53
N GLY A 4 -1.19 -21.50 -16.89
CA GLY A 4 -1.45 -20.33 -17.75
C GLY A 4 -1.09 -19.01 -17.07
N ASP A 5 -1.32 -18.90 -15.75
CA ASP A 5 -1.06 -17.69 -14.97
C ASP A 5 0.44 -17.35 -14.94
N VAL A 6 1.30 -18.36 -14.79
CA VAL A 6 2.77 -18.18 -14.81
C VAL A 6 3.23 -17.56 -16.12
N GLN A 7 2.70 -18.04 -17.24
CA GLN A 7 3.05 -17.50 -18.56
C GLN A 7 2.54 -16.06 -18.74
N LEU A 8 1.35 -15.74 -18.21
CA LEU A 8 0.82 -14.38 -18.24
C LEU A 8 1.67 -13.43 -17.39
N TRP A 9 2.08 -13.86 -16.20
CA TRP A 9 2.93 -13.05 -15.32
C TRP A 9 4.28 -12.75 -15.98
N LEU A 10 4.96 -13.78 -16.48
CA LEU A 10 6.26 -13.62 -17.14
C LEU A 10 6.18 -12.74 -18.41
N ARG A 11 5.09 -12.84 -19.18
CA ARG A 11 4.89 -11.97 -20.35
C ARG A 11 4.65 -10.52 -19.97
N THR A 12 3.86 -10.30 -18.91
CA THR A 12 3.52 -8.96 -18.44
C THR A 12 4.72 -8.28 -17.82
N SER A 13 5.45 -8.96 -16.93
CA SER A 13 6.66 -8.41 -16.30
C SER A 13 7.82 -8.20 -17.28
N ALA A 14 7.84 -8.89 -18.42
CA ALA A 14 8.88 -8.71 -19.44
C ALA A 14 8.70 -7.44 -20.33
N LEU A 15 7.65 -6.65 -20.15
CA LEU A 15 7.39 -5.44 -20.95
C LEU A 15 8.48 -4.37 -20.74
N LYS A 16 9.29 -4.12 -21.78
CA LYS A 16 10.59 -3.41 -21.70
C LYS A 16 10.54 -1.89 -21.49
N SER A 17 9.38 -1.31 -21.18
CA SER A 17 9.20 0.14 -20.99
C SER A 17 8.36 0.50 -19.79
N LEU A 18 7.94 -0.49 -18.99
CA LEU A 18 7.10 -0.31 -17.82
C LEU A 18 7.79 -0.93 -16.61
N LYS A 19 7.45 -0.43 -15.42
CA LYS A 19 7.66 -1.19 -14.20
C LYS A 19 6.37 -1.93 -13.89
N VAL A 20 6.47 -3.20 -13.55
CA VAL A 20 5.32 -4.06 -13.25
C VAL A 20 5.38 -4.49 -11.79
N PHE A 21 4.37 -4.08 -11.03
CA PHE A 21 4.26 -4.37 -9.60
C PHE A 21 3.19 -5.44 -9.39
N LEU A 22 3.44 -6.33 -8.42
CA LEU A 22 2.43 -7.27 -7.94
C LEU A 22 1.66 -6.64 -6.79
N SER A 23 0.38 -6.33 -7.00
CA SER A 23 -0.50 -5.88 -5.91
C SER A 23 -1.02 -7.06 -5.09
N ILE A 24 -1.03 -6.88 -3.77
CA ILE A 24 -1.39 -7.89 -2.78
C ILE A 24 -2.46 -7.30 -1.87
N GLY A 25 -3.69 -7.75 -2.04
CA GLY A 25 -4.83 -7.36 -1.23
C GLY A 25 -6.06 -7.01 -2.08
N GLY A 26 -6.56 -5.81 -1.89
CA GLY A 26 -7.77 -5.25 -2.47
C GLY A 26 -9.00 -5.50 -1.60
N TRP A 27 -10.05 -4.72 -1.86
CA TRP A 27 -11.31 -4.69 -1.12
C TRP A 27 -11.90 -6.05 -0.70
N SER A 28 -11.75 -7.08 -1.54
CA SER A 28 -12.29 -8.41 -1.26
C SER A 28 -11.70 -9.05 0.01
N PHE A 29 -10.54 -8.57 0.47
CA PHE A 29 -9.93 -9.03 1.71
C PHE A 29 -10.58 -8.47 2.97
N ASN A 30 -11.48 -7.49 2.88
CA ASN A 30 -12.12 -6.84 4.04
C ASN A 30 -13.27 -7.63 4.66
N ASN A 31 -13.70 -8.71 4.02
CA ASN A 31 -14.81 -9.54 4.50
C ASN A 31 -14.28 -10.84 5.13
N PRO A 32 -14.98 -11.42 6.12
CA PRO A 32 -14.67 -12.76 6.58
C PRO A 32 -14.68 -13.78 5.42
N PRO A 33 -13.76 -14.75 5.41
CA PRO A 33 -12.84 -15.10 6.49
C PRO A 33 -11.48 -14.39 6.43
N THR A 34 -11.30 -13.38 5.59
CA THR A 34 -9.99 -12.79 5.27
C THR A 34 -9.72 -11.43 5.91
N SER A 35 -10.72 -10.81 6.54
CA SER A 35 -10.67 -9.44 7.08
C SER A 35 -9.53 -9.16 8.05
N ASN A 36 -9.06 -10.18 8.78
CA ASN A 36 -7.95 -10.05 9.74
C ASN A 36 -6.56 -10.35 9.15
N ILE A 37 -6.45 -10.83 7.90
CA ILE A 37 -5.18 -11.36 7.37
C ILE A 37 -4.06 -10.31 7.41
N PHE A 38 -4.33 -9.08 7.01
CA PHE A 38 -3.31 -8.02 7.01
C PHE A 38 -2.97 -7.56 8.43
N SER A 39 -3.97 -7.44 9.32
CA SER A 39 -3.74 -7.09 10.72
C SER A 39 -2.86 -8.13 11.42
N ASP A 40 -3.17 -9.41 11.25
CA ASP A 40 -2.38 -10.53 11.79
C ASP A 40 -0.99 -10.62 11.17
N LEU A 41 -0.86 -10.31 9.88
CA LEU A 41 0.42 -10.24 9.19
C LEU A 41 1.35 -9.21 9.84
N VAL A 42 0.86 -7.98 10.04
CA VAL A 42 1.72 -6.91 10.55
C VAL A 42 2.00 -7.02 12.05
N ALA A 43 1.10 -7.67 12.81
CA ALA A 43 1.20 -7.79 14.26
C ALA A 43 2.39 -8.62 14.77
N SER A 44 2.94 -9.54 13.95
CA SER A 44 4.03 -10.42 14.35
C SER A 44 5.27 -10.25 13.49
N ALA A 45 6.43 -10.08 14.13
CA ALA A 45 7.72 -10.06 13.43
C ALA A 45 7.98 -11.34 12.62
N SER A 46 7.52 -12.51 13.10
CA SER A 46 7.66 -13.76 12.35
C SER A 46 6.80 -13.77 11.09
N ASN A 47 5.59 -13.21 11.15
CA ASN A 47 4.67 -13.14 10.02
C ASN A 47 5.20 -12.17 8.97
N ARG A 48 5.67 -10.99 9.40
CA ARG A 48 6.33 -10.01 8.52
C ARG A 48 7.55 -10.60 7.82
N ALA A 49 8.44 -11.28 8.55
CA ALA A 49 9.61 -11.94 7.97
C ALA A 49 9.22 -13.04 6.95
N THR A 50 8.19 -13.84 7.27
CA THR A 50 7.67 -14.87 6.36
C THR A 50 7.13 -14.25 5.07
N PHE A 51 6.34 -13.18 5.17
CA PHE A 51 5.84 -12.45 4.02
C PHE A 51 6.98 -11.89 3.17
N ILE A 52 7.95 -11.20 3.78
CA ILE A 52 9.09 -10.62 3.06
C ILE A 52 9.87 -11.68 2.28
N SER A 53 10.12 -12.84 2.90
CA SER A 53 10.78 -13.96 2.22
C SER A 53 9.96 -14.49 1.05
N SER A 54 8.63 -14.58 1.20
CA SER A 54 7.74 -15.03 0.14
C SER A 54 7.70 -14.02 -1.01
N ALA A 55 7.56 -12.73 -0.71
CA ALA A 55 7.56 -11.64 -1.68
C ALA A 55 8.84 -11.63 -2.51
N LEU A 56 10.02 -11.68 -1.88
CA LEU A 56 11.30 -11.76 -2.60
C LEU A 56 11.37 -12.97 -3.55
N SER A 57 10.89 -14.12 -3.10
CA SER A 57 10.87 -15.34 -3.91
C SER A 57 9.98 -15.19 -5.15
N VAL A 58 8.80 -14.59 -4.99
CA VAL A 58 7.85 -14.32 -6.08
C VAL A 58 8.40 -13.29 -7.06
N LEU A 59 8.94 -12.17 -6.56
CA LEU A 59 9.53 -11.12 -7.39
C LEU A 59 10.66 -11.68 -8.27
N GLN A 60 11.55 -12.48 -7.66
CA GLN A 60 12.66 -13.11 -8.38
C GLN A 60 12.18 -14.15 -9.40
N ALA A 61 11.19 -14.96 -9.05
CA ALA A 61 10.69 -16.03 -9.92
C ALA A 61 9.96 -15.50 -11.17
N TYR A 62 9.27 -14.36 -11.03
CA TYR A 62 8.37 -13.85 -12.07
C TYR A 62 8.77 -12.48 -12.63
N ALA A 63 9.96 -12.00 -12.29
CA ALA A 63 10.57 -10.77 -12.82
C ALA A 63 9.77 -9.48 -12.58
N PHE A 64 8.99 -9.43 -11.50
CA PHE A 64 8.31 -8.19 -11.09
C PHE A 64 9.31 -7.15 -10.57
N ASP A 65 9.01 -5.88 -10.79
CA ASP A 65 9.85 -4.75 -10.35
C ASP A 65 9.60 -4.35 -8.90
N GLY A 66 8.51 -4.84 -8.29
CA GLY A 66 8.13 -4.48 -6.92
C GLY A 66 6.79 -5.08 -6.50
N ILE A 67 6.38 -4.75 -5.28
CA ILE A 67 5.05 -5.07 -4.77
C ILE A 67 4.28 -3.81 -4.43
N ASP A 68 2.96 -3.92 -4.53
CA ASP A 68 2.00 -2.96 -4.02
C ASP A 68 1.22 -3.63 -2.87
N ILE A 69 1.15 -2.95 -1.72
CA ILE A 69 0.37 -3.43 -0.57
C ILE A 69 -0.99 -2.75 -0.56
N ASP A 70 -1.99 -3.48 -1.03
CA ASP A 70 -3.35 -3.01 -1.19
C ASP A 70 -4.21 -3.42 0.02
N TRP A 71 -3.84 -2.94 1.21
CA TRP A 71 -4.61 -3.20 2.43
C TRP A 71 -5.58 -2.06 2.70
N GLU A 72 -6.87 -2.39 2.71
CA GLU A 72 -7.97 -1.41 2.76
C GLU A 72 -8.87 -1.52 4.01
N TYR A 73 -8.51 -1.05 5.20
CA TYR A 73 -7.38 -0.19 5.52
C TYR A 73 -6.86 -0.54 6.93
N PRO A 74 -5.58 -0.26 7.23
CA PRO A 74 -5.05 -0.38 8.59
C PRO A 74 -5.93 0.34 9.61
N ALA A 75 -6.23 -0.32 10.74
CA ALA A 75 -7.05 0.20 11.84
C ALA A 75 -8.55 0.42 11.54
N ALA A 76 -9.07 0.03 10.38
CA ALA A 76 -10.50 0.00 10.09
C ALA A 76 -11.16 -1.20 10.80
N TYR A 77 -11.78 -0.97 11.95
CA TYR A 77 -12.31 -2.02 12.83
C TYR A 77 -13.38 -2.91 12.18
N ASP A 78 -14.26 -2.31 11.40
CA ASP A 78 -15.33 -2.96 10.63
C ASP A 78 -14.82 -3.76 9.44
N CYS A 79 -13.62 -3.46 8.95
CA CYS A 79 -12.92 -4.24 7.94
C CYS A 79 -11.87 -5.20 8.56
N GLY A 80 -11.91 -5.45 9.88
CA GLY A 80 -11.05 -6.43 10.58
C GLY A 80 -9.72 -5.91 11.14
N GLY A 81 -9.50 -4.59 11.10
CA GLY A 81 -8.33 -3.93 11.66
C GLY A 81 -8.44 -3.56 13.15
N ASN A 82 -7.33 -3.06 13.72
CA ASN A 82 -7.25 -2.54 15.09
C ASN A 82 -6.22 -1.39 15.19
N PRO A 83 -6.16 -0.61 16.30
CA PRO A 83 -5.31 0.57 16.38
C PRO A 83 -3.81 0.30 16.27
N ALA A 84 -3.35 -0.89 16.68
CA ALA A 84 -1.94 -1.26 16.62
C ALA A 84 -1.45 -1.41 15.18
N ASP A 85 -2.37 -1.62 14.23
CA ASP A 85 -2.07 -1.75 12.80
C ASP A 85 -1.26 -0.57 12.25
N LYS A 86 -1.50 0.64 12.75
CA LYS A 86 -0.77 1.83 12.27
C LYS A 86 0.74 1.70 12.48
N ALA A 87 1.15 1.45 13.72
CA ALA A 87 2.56 1.30 14.08
C ALA A 87 3.16 0.00 13.48
N ASN A 88 2.38 -1.07 13.46
CA ASN A 88 2.79 -2.35 12.91
C ASN A 88 3.00 -2.28 11.39
N PHE A 89 2.12 -1.60 10.66
CA PHE A 89 2.22 -1.40 9.22
C PHE A 89 3.44 -0.52 8.87
N VAL A 90 3.69 0.54 9.63
CA VAL A 90 4.91 1.34 9.48
C VAL A 90 6.17 0.49 9.63
N THR A 91 6.20 -0.36 10.65
CA THR A 91 7.31 -1.30 10.90
C THR A 91 7.44 -2.30 9.75
N PHE A 92 6.33 -2.86 9.29
CA PHE A 92 6.28 -3.79 8.16
C PHE A 92 6.83 -3.17 6.87
N MET A 93 6.35 -1.98 6.49
CA MET A 93 6.78 -1.29 5.28
C MET A 93 8.27 -0.92 5.33
N ALA A 94 8.78 -0.56 6.51
CA ALA A 94 10.20 -0.34 6.74
C ALA A 94 11.04 -1.63 6.55
N GLU A 95 10.60 -2.76 7.10
CA GLU A 95 11.26 -4.06 6.95
C GLU A 95 11.26 -4.55 5.49
N VAL A 96 10.13 -4.42 4.78
CA VAL A 96 10.04 -4.75 3.34
C VAL A 96 11.01 -3.87 2.54
N LYS A 97 10.99 -2.55 2.76
CA LYS A 97 11.88 -1.63 2.04
C LYS A 97 13.36 -1.94 2.30
N ALA A 98 13.72 -2.30 3.53
CA ALA A 98 15.08 -2.70 3.87
C ALA A 98 15.52 -3.95 3.09
N ALA A 99 14.65 -4.97 3.04
CA ALA A 99 14.91 -6.21 2.30
C ALA A 99 15.00 -6.02 0.78
N PHE A 100 14.27 -5.03 0.25
CA PHE A 100 14.19 -4.78 -1.20
C PHE A 100 15.38 -3.98 -1.75
N ARG A 101 16.11 -3.25 -0.88
CA ARG A 101 17.23 -2.37 -1.26
C ARG A 101 18.30 -3.05 -2.11
N SER A 102 18.74 -4.25 -1.74
CA SER A 102 19.85 -4.93 -2.44
C SER A 102 19.50 -5.33 -3.87
N ASN A 103 18.22 -5.55 -4.15
CA ASN A 103 17.71 -5.97 -5.45
C ASN A 103 17.05 -4.82 -6.22
N ASN A 104 17.02 -3.61 -5.65
CA ASN A 104 16.36 -2.44 -6.22
C ASN A 104 14.86 -2.64 -6.53
N TYR A 105 14.17 -3.45 -5.74
CA TYR A 105 12.71 -3.62 -5.88
C TYR A 105 11.95 -2.39 -5.35
N GLY A 106 10.86 -2.07 -6.04
CA GLY A 106 9.90 -1.05 -5.65
C GLY A 106 8.94 -1.55 -4.56
N LEU A 107 8.42 -0.61 -3.78
CA LEU A 107 7.41 -0.85 -2.77
C LEU A 107 6.40 0.30 -2.82
N THR A 108 5.15 -0.04 -3.07
CA THR A 108 4.00 0.88 -3.03
C THR A 108 2.94 0.37 -2.06
N PHE A 109 1.94 1.20 -1.75
CA PHE A 109 0.76 0.78 -1.00
C PHE A 109 -0.44 1.64 -1.36
N THR A 110 -1.63 1.05 -1.26
CA THR A 110 -2.91 1.74 -1.46
C THR A 110 -3.25 2.62 -0.26
N ALA A 111 -3.63 3.87 -0.56
CA ALA A 111 -4.09 4.82 0.44
C ALA A 111 -5.52 5.29 0.11
N PRO A 112 -6.41 5.41 1.11
CA PRO A 112 -7.76 5.90 0.87
C PRO A 112 -7.75 7.35 0.38
N SER A 113 -8.60 7.63 -0.60
CA SER A 113 -8.58 8.88 -1.38
C SER A 113 -9.85 9.72 -1.24
N SER A 114 -10.73 9.42 -0.27
CA SER A 114 -12.02 10.12 -0.14
C SER A 114 -11.89 11.65 -0.24
N TYR A 115 -12.86 12.28 -0.92
CA TYR A 115 -12.94 13.74 -1.12
C TYR A 115 -12.66 14.52 0.18
N TRP A 116 -13.09 14.02 1.34
CA TRP A 116 -12.88 14.64 2.64
C TRP A 116 -11.45 14.51 3.19
N TYR A 117 -10.71 13.46 2.81
CA TYR A 117 -9.30 13.20 3.18
C TYR A 117 -8.30 14.03 2.35
N LEU A 118 -8.62 14.28 1.07
CA LEU A 118 -7.72 14.94 0.13
C LEU A 118 -7.80 16.47 0.11
N GLN A 119 -8.96 17.08 0.43
CA GLN A 119 -9.15 18.54 0.28
C GLN A 119 -8.25 19.44 1.16
N HIS A 120 -7.58 18.90 2.19
CA HIS A 120 -6.79 19.73 3.11
C HIS A 120 -5.39 19.19 3.51
N SER A 121 -4.99 17.98 3.09
CA SER A 121 -3.86 17.30 3.76
C SER A 121 -2.82 16.62 2.87
N LEU A 122 -3.04 16.52 1.56
CA LEU A 122 -2.05 15.99 0.64
C LEU A 122 -1.99 16.88 -0.60
N GLN A 123 -1.05 17.83 -0.64
CA GLN A 123 -0.27 17.99 -1.88
C GLN A 123 0.15 16.57 -2.24
N ALA A 124 -0.19 16.05 -3.42
CA ALA A 124 0.07 14.65 -3.70
C ALA A 124 1.59 14.42 -3.66
N TYR A 125 2.02 13.87 -2.53
CA TYR A 125 3.40 13.59 -2.23
C TYR A 125 3.65 12.20 -2.78
N ALA A 126 4.17 12.15 -4.01
CA ALA A 126 4.72 10.92 -4.54
C ALA A 126 5.82 10.47 -3.58
N PHE A 127 5.71 9.27 -3.04
CA PHE A 127 6.92 8.49 -2.83
C PHE A 127 7.33 8.02 -4.24
N ASP A 128 8.55 7.52 -4.44
CA ASP A 128 8.78 6.65 -5.60
C ASP A 128 7.87 5.42 -5.44
N GLY A 129 6.62 5.56 -5.89
CA GLY A 129 5.53 4.60 -5.77
C GLY A 129 4.65 4.70 -4.51
N ILE A 130 3.81 5.73 -4.36
CA ILE A 130 2.47 5.47 -3.78
C ILE A 130 1.53 5.50 -4.97
N ASP A 131 0.84 4.40 -5.22
CA ASP A 131 -0.36 4.46 -6.07
C ASP A 131 -1.50 4.91 -5.16
N ILE A 132 -2.16 6.01 -5.54
CA ILE A 132 -3.32 6.51 -4.81
C ILE A 132 -4.51 6.04 -5.62
N ASP A 133 -5.02 4.87 -5.30
CA ASP A 133 -6.25 4.41 -5.92
C ASP A 133 -7.44 5.23 -5.44
N TRP A 134 -8.20 5.71 -6.42
CA TRP A 134 -9.42 6.50 -6.21
C TRP A 134 -10.58 5.57 -5.88
N GLU A 135 -10.75 5.21 -4.61
CA GLU A 135 -12.01 4.61 -4.15
C GLU A 135 -12.63 5.43 -3.03
N TYR A 136 -13.82 5.93 -3.33
CA TYR A 136 -14.73 6.53 -2.38
C TYR A 136 -15.29 5.39 -1.53
N PRO A 137 -15.05 5.33 -0.21
CA PRO A 137 -15.88 4.51 0.65
C PRO A 137 -17.26 5.16 0.59
N ALA A 138 -18.15 4.60 -0.23
CA ALA A 138 -19.53 4.99 -0.18
C ALA A 138 -19.99 4.84 1.27
N ALA A 139 -20.89 5.72 1.72
CA ALA A 139 -21.42 5.75 3.09
C ALA A 139 -22.18 4.46 3.52
N TYR A 140 -21.99 3.37 2.80
CA TYR A 140 -22.50 2.02 3.02
C TYR A 140 -21.38 0.97 3.23
N ASP A 141 -20.12 1.29 2.98
CA ASP A 141 -18.95 0.41 3.16
C ASP A 141 -18.22 0.75 4.47
N CYS A 142 -18.13 -0.23 5.38
CA CYS A 142 -17.42 -0.09 6.66
C CYS A 142 -17.75 1.26 7.37
N GLY A 143 -19.05 1.56 7.55
CA GLY A 143 -19.56 2.44 8.61
C GLY A 143 -19.15 3.93 8.64
N GLY A 144 -18.21 4.39 7.81
CA GLY A 144 -17.73 5.77 7.68
C GLY A 144 -17.63 6.56 8.99
N ASN A 145 -16.51 6.48 9.72
CA ASN A 145 -16.34 7.19 10.98
C ASN A 145 -15.57 8.51 10.81
N PRO A 146 -16.08 9.67 11.29
CA PRO A 146 -15.35 10.94 11.30
C PRO A 146 -13.95 10.89 11.95
N ALA A 147 -13.69 9.94 12.86
CA ALA A 147 -12.38 9.71 13.46
C ALA A 147 -11.33 9.20 12.45
N ASP A 148 -11.76 8.56 11.36
CA ASP A 148 -10.89 7.94 10.36
C ASP A 148 -10.03 8.98 9.64
N LYS A 149 -10.52 10.23 9.52
CA LYS A 149 -9.75 11.35 8.97
C LYS A 149 -8.53 11.69 9.81
N ALA A 150 -8.72 11.90 11.11
CA ALA A 150 -7.63 12.25 12.02
C ALA A 150 -6.63 11.08 12.12
N ASN A 151 -7.16 9.85 12.06
CA ASN A 151 -6.36 8.63 12.04
C ASN A 151 -5.47 8.52 10.80
N PHE A 152 -5.99 8.81 9.61
CA PHE A 152 -5.22 8.72 8.36
C PHE A 152 -4.11 9.77 8.25
N VAL A 153 -4.38 11.03 8.60
CA VAL A 153 -3.36 12.09 8.57
C VAL A 153 -2.21 11.76 9.53
N THR A 154 -2.54 11.27 10.73
CA THR A 154 -1.55 10.85 11.72
C THR A 154 -0.73 9.67 11.19
N PHE A 155 -1.41 8.66 10.63
CA PHE A 155 -0.76 7.49 10.03
C PHE A 155 0.23 7.86 8.91
N MET A 156 -0.18 8.73 7.97
CA MET A 156 0.72 9.18 6.89
C MET A 156 1.92 9.97 7.43
N ALA A 157 1.76 10.72 8.53
CA ALA A 157 2.87 11.39 9.18
C ALA A 157 3.84 10.40 9.84
N GLU A 158 3.34 9.34 10.47
CA GLU A 158 4.12 8.27 11.08
C GLU A 158 4.91 7.48 10.03
N VAL A 159 4.28 7.10 8.92
CA VAL A 159 4.97 6.47 7.77
C VAL A 159 6.11 7.35 7.27
N LYS A 160 5.85 8.65 7.04
CA LYS A 160 6.87 9.61 6.59
C LYS A 160 8.00 9.77 7.60
N ALA A 161 7.71 9.78 8.89
CA ALA A 161 8.72 9.91 9.93
C ALA A 161 9.64 8.67 9.97
N ALA A 162 9.05 7.47 9.94
CA ALA A 162 9.80 6.22 9.98
C ALA A 162 10.68 6.01 8.74
N PHE A 163 10.20 6.36 7.55
CA PHE A 163 11.00 6.23 6.34
C PHE A 163 12.19 7.20 6.31
N ARG A 164 12.01 8.42 6.87
CA ARG A 164 13.10 9.39 7.03
C ARG A 164 14.13 8.92 8.06
N SER A 165 13.70 8.47 9.25
CA SER A 165 14.61 8.05 10.31
C SER A 165 15.51 6.88 9.92
N ASN A 166 15.04 6.01 9.02
CA ASN A 166 15.78 4.83 8.56
C ASN A 166 16.55 5.05 7.24
N ASN A 167 16.61 6.30 6.75
CA ASN A 167 17.27 6.67 5.49
C ASN A 167 16.79 5.83 4.29
N TYR A 168 15.49 5.45 4.26
CA TYR A 168 14.93 4.58 3.21
C TYR A 168 14.81 5.25 1.84
N GLY A 169 15.23 6.51 1.70
CA GLY A 169 15.17 7.27 0.46
C GLY A 169 13.71 7.52 0.07
N LEU A 170 13.17 8.66 0.49
CA LEU A 170 11.91 9.16 -0.04
C LEU A 170 12.24 10.10 -1.19
N THR A 171 12.21 9.59 -2.42
CA THR A 171 12.21 10.45 -3.60
C THR A 171 10.81 11.03 -3.74
N PHE A 172 10.67 12.30 -3.34
CA PHE A 172 9.45 13.07 -3.54
C PHE A 172 9.48 13.70 -4.92
N THR A 173 8.99 12.99 -5.93
CA THR A 173 8.87 13.53 -7.28
C THR A 173 7.47 14.11 -7.43
N ALA A 174 7.29 15.40 -7.17
CA ALA A 174 6.05 16.07 -7.53
C ALA A 174 5.84 15.90 -9.04
N PRO A 175 4.70 15.37 -9.53
CA PRO A 175 4.43 15.35 -10.95
C PRO A 175 4.37 16.80 -11.46
N SER A 176 4.96 17.04 -12.63
CA SER A 176 5.16 18.38 -13.21
C SER A 176 3.86 19.10 -13.60
N SER A 177 2.70 18.43 -13.50
CA SER A 177 1.41 19.04 -13.77
C SER A 177 0.27 18.18 -13.23
N TYR A 178 -0.58 18.75 -12.38
CA TYR A 178 -1.91 18.22 -12.12
C TYR A 178 -2.89 18.83 -13.11
N TRP A 179 -3.73 18.00 -13.73
CA TRP A 179 -4.95 18.49 -14.35
C TRP A 179 -5.92 18.87 -13.24
N TYR A 180 -6.03 20.17 -12.98
CA TYR A 180 -7.12 20.74 -12.19
C TYR A 180 -8.42 20.54 -12.98
N ILE A 181 -9.30 19.65 -12.50
CA ILE A 181 -10.69 19.61 -12.94
C ILE A 181 -11.45 20.55 -11.99
N PRO A 182 -11.92 21.72 -12.47
CA PRO A 182 -12.69 22.62 -11.64
C PRO A 182 -13.97 21.94 -11.17
N PRO A 183 -14.40 22.14 -9.91
CA PRO A 183 -15.69 21.68 -9.46
C PRO A 183 -16.77 22.64 -10.00
N THR A 184 -17.39 22.34 -11.13
CA THR A 184 -18.78 22.74 -11.45
C THR A 184 -19.29 22.02 -12.70
N LEU A 185 -20.41 21.29 -12.58
CA LEU A 185 -21.76 21.83 -12.78
C LEU A 185 -22.72 21.20 -11.77
#